data_AF-A0ABD7IVM8-F1
#
_entry.id   AF-A0ABD7IVM8-F1
#
_cell.length_a   1.000
_cell.length_b   1.000
_cell.length_c   1.000
_cell.angle_alpha   90.00
_cell.angle_beta   90.00
_cell.angle_gamma   90.00
#
_symmetry.space_group_name_H-M   'P 1'
#
loop_
_entity.id
_entity.type
_entity.pdbx_description
1 polymer ?
#
loop_
_entity_poly.entity_id
_entity_poly.type
_entity_poly.pdbx_seq_one_letter_code
_entity_poly.pdbx_strand_id
1 'polypeptide(L)'
;MTMQSKIDDEFSNLIGLPVLAQYNISELTDNWNECLKKIIKVTGQQSDCTVYIRGDLSYQVQSAIIGSMQSRDISFVVYGYHFKRNSEDETGVVIIN
;
A
#
# COMPACT_ATOMS: atom_id res chain seq x y z
N MET A 1 20.21 -5.35 29.75
CA MET A 1 19.11 -4.66 29.05
C MET A 1 19.17 -5.07 27.61
N THR A 2 18.26 -5.94 27.17
CA THR A 2 18.17 -6.39 25.78
C THR A 2 17.59 -5.24 24.97
N MET A 3 18.33 -4.73 23.97
CA MET A 3 17.77 -3.79 23.01
C MET A 3 16.62 -4.51 22.29
N GLN A 4 15.40 -4.15 22.63
CA GLN A 4 14.23 -4.58 21.90
C GLN A 4 14.18 -3.69 20.65
N SER A 5 14.71 -4.19 19.55
CA SER A 5 14.62 -3.51 18.25
C SER A 5 13.14 -3.31 17.94
N LYS A 6 12.65 -2.08 18.07
CA LYS A 6 11.31 -1.73 17.61
C LYS A 6 11.41 -1.55 16.10
N ILE A 7 10.87 -2.51 15.35
CA ILE A 7 10.65 -2.34 13.92
C ILE A 7 9.47 -1.36 13.80
N ASP A 8 9.75 -0.16 13.30
CA ASP A 8 8.78 0.93 13.15
C ASP A 8 8.50 1.16 11.67
N ASP A 9 8.06 0.12 10.98
CA ASP A 9 7.59 0.19 9.58
C ASP A 9 6.08 0.45 9.57
N GLU A 10 5.59 1.28 8.65
CA GLU A 10 4.17 1.62 8.49
C GLU A 10 3.28 0.38 8.28
N PHE A 11 3.84 -0.71 7.76
CA PHE A 11 3.12 -1.98 7.59
C PHE A 11 3.44 -3.04 8.64
N SER A 12 4.12 -2.67 9.74
CA SER A 12 4.48 -3.62 10.80
C SER A 12 3.26 -4.31 11.42
N ASN A 13 2.12 -3.61 11.49
CA ASN A 13 0.86 -4.15 11.99
C ASN A 13 0.19 -5.13 11.02
N LEU A 14 0.66 -5.21 9.77
CA LEU A 14 0.16 -6.12 8.74
C LEU A 14 0.96 -7.42 8.66
N ILE A 15 2.09 -7.50 9.36
CA ILE A 15 2.94 -8.69 9.38
C ILE A 15 2.14 -9.88 9.93
N GLY A 16 2.04 -10.94 9.13
CA GLY A 16 1.31 -12.17 9.47
C GLY A 16 -0.13 -12.23 8.95
N LEU A 17 -0.64 -11.16 8.33
CA LEU A 17 -1.90 -11.18 7.60
C LEU A 17 -1.73 -11.75 6.17
N PRO A 18 -2.78 -12.33 5.57
CA PRO A 18 -2.70 -12.90 4.22
C PRO A 18 -2.60 -11.79 3.16
N VAL A 19 -1.37 -11.49 2.74
CA VAL A 19 -1.11 -10.52 1.66
C VAL A 19 -1.46 -11.13 0.31
N LEU A 20 -2.37 -10.50 -0.42
CA LEU A 20 -2.76 -10.89 -1.77
C LEU A 20 -1.83 -10.30 -2.84
N ALA A 21 -1.34 -9.07 -2.62
CA ALA A 21 -0.38 -8.40 -3.48
C ALA A 21 0.32 -7.26 -2.72
N GLN A 22 1.55 -6.93 -3.14
CA GLN A 22 2.30 -5.78 -2.67
C GLN A 22 2.97 -5.07 -3.85
N TYR A 23 3.14 -3.76 -3.75
CA TYR A 23 3.77 -2.94 -4.78
C TYR A 23 4.74 -1.95 -4.13
N ASN A 24 5.92 -1.81 -4.72
CA ASN A 24 6.91 -0.84 -4.27
C ASN A 24 6.61 0.57 -4.82
N ILE A 25 7.22 1.59 -4.21
CA ILE A 25 7.01 3.00 -4.57
C ILE A 25 7.39 3.25 -6.04
N SER A 26 8.49 2.68 -6.52
CA SER A 26 8.91 2.74 -7.92
C SER A 26 7.86 2.18 -8.88
N GLU A 27 7.30 1.00 -8.60
CA GLU A 27 6.25 0.39 -9.44
C GLU A 27 4.99 1.25 -9.54
N LEU A 28 4.59 1.85 -8.42
CA LEU A 28 3.44 2.75 -8.36
C LEU A 28 3.68 4.07 -9.11
N THR A 29 4.93 4.53 -9.14
CA THR A 29 5.32 5.78 -9.79
C THR A 29 5.51 5.59 -11.30
N ASP A 30 6.23 4.55 -11.70
CA ASP A 30 6.62 4.31 -13.08
C ASP A 30 5.51 3.63 -13.90
N ASN A 31 4.72 2.77 -13.26
CA ASN A 31 3.79 1.86 -13.94
C ASN A 31 2.41 1.79 -13.27
N TRP A 32 1.88 2.94 -12.83
CA TRP A 32 0.59 3.02 -12.13
C TRP A 32 -0.55 2.26 -12.83
N ASN A 33 -0.70 2.42 -14.16
CA ASN A 33 -1.81 1.79 -14.89
C ASN A 33 -1.77 0.26 -14.85
N GLU A 34 -0.59 -0.34 -14.90
CA GLU A 34 -0.43 -1.79 -14.79
C GLU A 34 -0.66 -2.26 -13.35
N CYS A 35 -0.18 -1.51 -12.35
CA CYS A 35 -0.48 -1.77 -10.95
C CYS A 35 -2.00 -1.73 -10.70
N LEU A 36 -2.69 -0.71 -11.21
CA LEU A 36 -4.13 -0.56 -11.06
C LEU A 36 -4.90 -1.74 -11.67
N LYS A 37 -4.54 -2.20 -12.87
CA LYS A 37 -5.17 -3.39 -13.48
C LYS A 37 -5.04 -4.62 -12.59
N LYS A 38 -3.85 -4.83 -12.01
CA LYS A 38 -3.61 -5.97 -11.10
C LYS A 38 -4.38 -5.81 -9.80
N ILE A 39 -4.42 -4.62 -9.21
CA ILE A 39 -5.21 -4.31 -8.02
C ILE A 39 -6.69 -4.66 -8.28
N ILE A 40 -7.29 -4.12 -9.35
CA ILE A 40 -8.69 -4.38 -9.71
C ILE A 40 -8.95 -5.88 -9.92
N LYS A 41 -8.01 -6.59 -10.55
CA LYS A 41 -8.14 -8.04 -10.75
C LYS A 41 -8.18 -8.78 -9.42
N VAL A 42 -7.29 -8.43 -8.48
CA VAL A 42 -7.22 -9.06 -7.16
C VAL A 42 -8.47 -8.72 -6.35
N THR A 43 -8.87 -7.44 -6.32
CA THR A 43 -10.01 -6.98 -5.52
C THR A 43 -11.35 -7.42 -6.09
N GLY A 44 -11.46 -7.61 -7.41
CA GLY A 44 -12.66 -8.18 -8.03
C GLY A 44 -12.82 -9.69 -7.82
N GLN A 45 -11.77 -10.40 -7.39
CA GLN A 45 -11.80 -11.84 -7.14
C GLN A 45 -12.06 -12.21 -5.67
N GLN A 46 -11.88 -11.27 -4.74
CA GLN A 46 -12.01 -11.49 -3.30
C GLN A 46 -13.04 -10.53 -2.70
N SER A 47 -13.97 -11.06 -1.92
CA SER A 47 -15.16 -10.31 -1.46
C SER A 47 -14.90 -9.35 -0.29
N ASP A 48 -13.71 -9.36 0.31
CA ASP A 48 -13.41 -8.60 1.53
C ASP A 48 -11.94 -8.19 1.61
N CYS A 49 -11.46 -7.50 0.57
CA CYS A 49 -10.07 -7.05 0.53
C CYS A 49 -9.94 -5.56 0.88
N THR A 50 -8.89 -5.22 1.63
CA THR A 50 -8.53 -3.85 1.97
C THR A 50 -7.17 -3.49 1.39
N VAL A 51 -7.09 -2.34 0.74
CA VAL A 51 -5.86 -1.78 0.17
C VAL A 51 -5.22 -0.82 1.18
N TYR A 52 -4.06 -1.20 1.71
CA TYR A 52 -3.26 -0.40 2.62
C TYR A 52 -2.25 0.43 1.84
N ILE A 53 -2.23 1.74 2.06
CA ILE A 53 -1.46 2.72 1.31
C ILE A 53 -0.53 3.46 2.26
N ARG A 54 0.76 3.48 1.95
CA ARG A 54 1.78 4.14 2.78
C ARG A 54 1.68 5.67 2.69
N GLY A 55 1.97 6.32 3.82
CA GLY A 55 1.66 7.73 4.06
C GLY A 55 2.63 8.73 3.43
N ASP A 56 3.83 8.28 3.08
CA ASP A 56 4.94 9.10 2.57
C ASP A 56 5.04 9.16 1.03
N LEU A 57 4.10 8.52 0.32
CA LEU A 57 3.98 8.59 -1.12
C LEU A 57 3.75 10.04 -1.59
N SER A 58 4.22 10.37 -2.80
CA SER A 58 3.96 11.70 -3.36
C SER A 58 2.46 11.97 -3.48
N TYR A 59 2.05 13.22 -3.32
CA TYR A 59 0.64 13.63 -3.44
C TYR A 59 0.01 13.15 -4.75
N GLN A 60 0.76 13.20 -5.86
CA GLN A 60 0.29 12.75 -7.16
C GLN A 60 -0.04 11.25 -7.17
N VAL A 61 0.86 10.42 -6.61
CA VAL A 61 0.67 8.96 -6.53
C VAL A 61 -0.48 8.63 -5.59
N GLN A 62 -0.52 9.23 -4.39
CA GLN A 62 -1.60 8.99 -3.43
C GLN A 62 -2.96 9.38 -3.99
N SER A 63 -3.06 10.55 -4.63
CA SER A 63 -4.31 11.04 -5.24
C SER A 63 -4.80 10.08 -6.34
N ALA A 64 -3.90 9.57 -7.18
CA ALA A 64 -4.23 8.60 -8.22
C ALA A 64 -4.73 7.27 -7.63
N ILE A 65 -4.09 6.77 -6.57
CA ILE A 65 -4.50 5.55 -5.87
C ILE A 65 -5.89 5.74 -5.23
N ILE A 66 -6.03 6.75 -4.38
CA ILE A 66 -7.25 7.03 -3.61
C ILE A 66 -8.43 7.25 -4.56
N GLY A 67 -8.27 8.09 -5.59
CA GLY A 67 -9.33 8.33 -6.58
C GLY A 67 -9.74 7.05 -7.33
N SER A 68 -8.78 6.16 -7.60
CA SER A 68 -9.07 4.88 -8.26
C SER A 68 -9.81 3.89 -7.37
N MET A 69 -9.49 3.86 -6.07
CA MET A 69 -10.19 3.02 -5.09
C MET A 69 -11.61 3.54 -4.84
N GLN A 70 -11.77 4.85 -4.61
CA GLN A 70 -13.07 5.49 -4.36
C GLN A 70 -14.03 5.32 -5.54
N SER A 71 -13.56 5.49 -6.77
CA SER A 71 -14.40 5.33 -7.98
C SER A 71 -14.90 3.90 -8.22
N ARG A 72 -14.38 2.92 -7.47
CA ARG A 72 -14.69 1.49 -7.62
C ARG A 72 -15.21 0.84 -6.35
N ASP A 73 -15.49 1.63 -5.31
CA ASP A 73 -15.96 1.13 -4.01
C ASP A 73 -15.02 0.07 -3.40
N ILE A 74 -13.71 0.25 -3.56
CA ILE A 74 -12.70 -0.63 -2.97
C ILE A 74 -12.34 -0.09 -1.58
N SER A 75 -12.34 -0.95 -0.56
CA SER A 75 -11.91 -0.59 0.81
C SER A 75 -10.43 -0.24 0.84
N PHE A 76 -10.06 0.87 1.49
CA PHE A 76 -8.67 1.27 1.63
C PHE A 76 -8.37 1.97 2.96
N VAL A 77 -7.11 1.87 3.38
CA VAL A 77 -6.55 2.55 4.56
C VAL A 77 -5.29 3.30 4.14
N VAL A 78 -5.21 4.59 4.46
CA VAL A 78 -4.02 5.41 4.23
C VAL A 78 -3.33 5.65 5.56
N TYR A 79 -2.05 5.29 5.66
CA TYR A 79 -1.25 5.60 6.84
C TYR A 79 -0.85 7.09 6.85
N GLY A 80 -0.74 7.67 8.04
CA GLY A 80 -0.18 9.01 8.20
C GLY A 80 1.33 8.99 8.01
N TYR A 81 1.93 10.12 7.64
CA TYR A 81 3.36 10.27 7.39
C TYR A 81 4.20 9.87 8.63
N HIS A 82 4.70 8.63 8.66
CA HIS A 82 5.60 8.17 9.69
C HIS A 82 7.01 7.99 9.09
N PHE A 83 7.88 8.98 9.34
CA PHE A 83 9.35 8.98 9.15
C PHE A 83 9.94 9.48 7.82
N LYS A 84 11.21 9.87 7.93
CA LYS A 84 12.06 10.51 6.92
C LYS A 84 12.94 9.48 6.24
N ARG A 85 13.00 9.59 4.90
CA ARG A 85 13.87 8.93 3.90
C ARG A 85 13.16 7.80 3.15
N ASN A 86 12.41 8.20 2.12
CA ASN A 86 11.91 7.31 1.09
C ASN A 86 13.10 6.68 0.35
N SER A 87 13.19 5.36 0.36
CA SER A 87 13.92 4.63 -0.68
C SER A 87 12.90 4.14 -1.71
N GLU A 88 13.20 4.26 -3.00
CA GLU A 88 12.29 3.86 -4.10
C GLU A 88 11.94 2.35 -4.09
N ASP A 89 12.75 1.56 -3.38
CA ASP A 89 12.57 0.12 -3.17
C ASP A 89 11.57 -0.24 -2.08
N GLU A 90 11.07 0.73 -1.31
CA GLU A 90 10.16 0.45 -0.21
C GLU A 90 8.74 0.12 -0.70
N THR A 91 8.01 -0.66 0.08
CA THR A 91 6.62 -1.02 -0.24
C THR A 91 5.71 0.20 -0.08
N GLY A 92 4.94 0.55 -1.11
CA GLY A 92 4.01 1.67 -1.10
C GLY A 92 2.54 1.26 -0.92
N VAL A 93 2.16 0.05 -1.38
CA VAL A 93 0.79 -0.48 -1.26
C VAL A 93 0.82 -1.97 -0.94
N VAL A 94 -0.06 -2.40 -0.02
CA VAL A 94 -0.30 -3.80 0.33
C VAL A 94 -1.79 -4.10 0.26
N ILE A 95 -2.19 -5.22 -0.36
CA ILE A 95 -3.58 -5.68 -0.40
C ILE A 95 -3.71 -6.90 0.51
N ILE A 96 -4.68 -6.87 1.42
CA ILE A 96 -4.94 -7.94 2.40
C ILE A 96 -6.40 -8.39 2.29
N ASN A 97 -6.64 -9.67 2.54
CA ASN A 97 -7.97 -10.28 2.71
C ASN A 97 -8.31 -10.47 4.19
#